data_AF-A0A954WEX7-F1
#
_entry.id   AF-A0A954WEX7-F1
#
_cell.length_a   1.000
_cell.length_b   1.000
_cell.length_c   1.000
_cell.angle_alpha   90.00
_cell.angle_beta   90.00
_cell.angle_gamma   90.00
#
_symmetry.space_group_name_H-M   'P 1'
#
loop_
_entity.id
_entity.type
_entity.pdbx_description
1 polymer ?
#
loop_
_entity_poly.entity_id
_entity_poly.type
_entity_poly.pdbx_seq_one_letter_code
_entity_poly.pdbx_strand_id
1 'polypeptide(L)'
;MSNANLAWLLAGAMLPSALVAWAATWVVRRFAVRWGLLDQPNARKVHVTPTPLGGGLAIWAGVIATFAAAQAALWLATDSPSVRAMMPEFARPHIDGLWDRADSLWTLLGAGTVLMIVGLMDDRRGLPWQLRLGIQF
;
A
#
# COMPACT_ATOMS: atom_id res chain seq x y z
N MET A 1 -6.79 14.23 24.59
CA MET A 1 -5.51 13.59 24.25
C MET A 1 -4.40 14.60 24.51
N SER A 2 -3.29 14.22 25.13
CA SER A 2 -2.16 15.14 25.32
C SER A 2 -1.44 15.38 23.97
N ASN A 3 -0.75 16.52 23.83
CA ASN A 3 0.05 16.82 22.63
C ASN A 3 1.11 15.74 22.36
N ALA A 4 1.65 15.12 23.41
CA ALA A 4 2.59 14.00 23.30
C ALA A 4 1.94 12.75 22.67
N ASN A 5 0.72 12.38 23.07
CA ASN A 5 0.03 11.22 22.50
C ASN A 5 -0.30 11.42 21.02
N LEU A 6 -0.67 12.65 20.63
CA LEU A 6 -0.88 12.99 19.22
C LEU A 6 0.42 12.85 18.41
N ALA A 7 1.53 13.37 18.92
CA ALA A 7 2.83 13.26 18.27
C ALA A 7 3.27 11.80 18.09
N TRP A 8 3.08 10.96 19.11
CA TRP A 8 3.37 9.52 19.03
C TRP A 8 2.47 8.79 18.02
N LEU A 9 1.18 9.12 17.97
CA LEU A 9 0.26 8.53 17.00
C LEU A 9 0.65 8.91 15.56
N LEU A 10 0.94 10.19 15.32
CA LEU A 10 1.37 10.67 14.01
C LEU A 10 2.70 10.05 13.59
N ALA A 11 3.70 10.06 14.48
CA ALA A 11 5.00 9.48 14.20
C ALA A 11 4.91 7.96 13.93
N GLY A 12 4.14 7.24 14.75
CA GLY A 12 3.92 5.81 14.62
C GLY A 12 3.16 5.41 13.35
N ALA A 13 2.27 6.26 12.83
CA ALA A 13 1.58 6.01 11.57
C ALA A 13 2.41 6.44 10.35
N MET A 14 3.03 7.63 10.37
CA MET A 14 3.64 8.24 9.19
C MET A 14 5.04 7.71 8.90
N LEU A 15 5.89 7.50 9.92
CA LEU A 15 7.28 7.11 9.67
C LEU A 15 7.39 5.69 9.08
N PRO A 16 6.71 4.66 9.63
CA PRO A 16 6.80 3.32 9.06
C PRO A 16 6.18 3.25 7.66
N SER A 17 5.01 3.86 7.47
CA SER A 17 4.34 3.87 6.15
C SER A 17 5.15 4.61 5.09
N ALA A 18 5.78 5.73 5.43
CA ALA A 18 6.67 6.46 4.53
C ALA A 18 7.91 5.63 4.15
N LEU A 19 8.53 4.94 5.11
CA LEU A 19 9.69 4.06 4.85
C LEU A 19 9.30 2.89 3.94
N VAL A 20 8.16 2.24 4.22
CA VAL A 20 7.67 1.13 3.40
C VAL A 20 7.31 1.61 2.00
N ALA A 21 6.62 2.74 1.86
CA ALA A 21 6.27 3.31 0.56
C ALA A 21 7.52 3.70 -0.26
N TRP A 22 8.52 4.28 0.39
CA TRP A 22 9.80 4.61 -0.24
C TRP A 22 10.52 3.35 -0.73
N ALA A 23 10.64 2.32 0.12
CA ALA A 23 11.25 1.05 -0.23
C ALA A 23 10.49 0.34 -1.37
N ALA A 24 9.16 0.27 -1.29
CA ALA A 24 8.31 -0.33 -2.32
C ALA A 24 8.47 0.39 -3.68
N THR A 25 8.48 1.72 -3.68
CA THR A 25 8.71 2.52 -4.89
C THR A 25 10.09 2.27 -5.47
N TRP A 26 11.12 2.21 -4.63
CA TRP A 26 12.48 1.91 -5.07
C TRP A 26 12.60 0.52 -5.72
N VAL A 27 12.00 -0.50 -5.08
CA VAL A 27 11.95 -1.88 -5.60
C VAL A 27 11.23 -1.91 -6.95
N VAL A 28 9.99 -1.39 -7.02
CA VAL A 28 9.22 -1.43 -8.27
C VAL A 28 9.94 -0.67 -9.38
N ARG A 29 10.53 0.50 -9.11
CA ARG A 29 11.34 1.23 -10.10
C ARG A 29 12.53 0.42 -10.60
N ARG A 30 13.20 -0.32 -9.71
CA ARG A 30 14.36 -1.15 -10.07
C ARG A 30 13.97 -2.36 -10.94
N PHE A 31 12.81 -2.96 -10.66
CA PHE A 31 12.31 -4.13 -11.37
C PHE A 31 11.41 -3.80 -12.57
N ALA A 32 10.92 -2.57 -12.72
CA ALA A 32 10.06 -2.16 -13.84
C ALA A 32 10.68 -2.45 -15.22
N VAL A 33 11.99 -2.19 -15.35
CA VAL A 33 12.76 -2.48 -16.57
C VAL A 33 12.80 -3.99 -16.85
N ARG A 34 12.96 -4.82 -15.80
CA ARG A 34 13.02 -6.29 -15.92
C ARG A 34 11.66 -6.92 -16.19
N TRP A 35 10.58 -6.31 -15.71
CA TRP A 35 9.21 -6.80 -15.90
C TRP A 35 8.59 -6.35 -17.23
N GLY A 36 9.36 -5.68 -18.10
CA GLY A 36 8.87 -5.17 -19.38
C GLY A 36 7.76 -4.13 -19.22
N LEU A 37 7.65 -3.51 -18.04
CA LEU A 37 6.71 -2.43 -17.75
C LEU A 37 7.30 -1.12 -18.25
N LEU A 38 7.54 -1.03 -19.56
CA LEU A 38 8.09 0.14 -20.21
C LEU A 38 7.09 0.63 -21.24
N ASP A 39 6.71 1.90 -21.11
CA ASP A 39 5.91 2.59 -22.12
C ASP A 39 6.84 2.99 -23.26
N GLN A 40 6.53 2.52 -24.47
CA GLN A 40 7.32 2.88 -25.64
C GLN A 40 6.82 4.21 -26.22
N PRO A 41 7.74 5.10 -26.64
CA PRO A 41 7.35 6.34 -27.28
C PRO A 41 6.55 6.04 -28.56
N ASN A 42 5.40 6.70 -28.70
CA ASN A 42 4.51 6.56 -29.86
C ASN A 42 4.28 7.95 -30.48
N ALA A 43 3.88 8.04 -31.74
CA ALA A 43 3.73 9.30 -32.49
C ALA A 43 2.74 10.31 -31.88
N ARG A 44 1.99 9.92 -30.83
CA ARG A 44 1.07 10.75 -30.06
C ARG A 44 1.60 11.18 -28.68
N LYS A 45 2.80 10.76 -28.26
CA LYS A 45 3.39 11.03 -26.93
C LYS A 45 4.58 11.98 -27.06
N VAL A 46 4.66 12.95 -26.13
CA VAL A 46 5.70 14.02 -26.12
C VAL A 46 7.06 13.50 -25.60
N HIS A 47 7.08 12.30 -25.00
CA HIS A 47 8.28 11.75 -24.36
C HIS A 47 9.08 10.91 -25.36
N VAL A 48 10.38 11.17 -25.45
CA VAL A 48 11.31 10.47 -26.37
C VAL A 48 12.02 9.29 -25.69
N THR A 49 11.96 9.22 -24.35
CA THR A 49 12.57 8.17 -23.54
C THR A 49 11.50 7.22 -22.99
N PRO A 50 11.76 5.89 -22.95
CA PRO A 50 10.82 4.93 -22.38
C PRO A 50 10.59 5.22 -20.89
N THR A 51 9.33 5.41 -20.49
CA THR A 51 8.97 5.65 -19.09
C THR A 51 8.48 4.35 -18.45
N PRO A 52 8.92 4.02 -17.23
CA PRO A 52 8.44 2.83 -16.53
C PRO A 52 6.95 2.98 -16.19
N LEU A 53 6.12 2.06 -16.70
CA LEU A 53 4.75 1.85 -16.26
C LEU A 53 4.75 1.12 -14.91
N GLY A 54 3.71 1.29 -14.11
CA GLY A 54 3.59 0.57 -12.83
C GLY A 54 3.66 1.45 -11.57
N GLY A 55 3.45 2.76 -11.68
CA GLY A 55 3.24 3.62 -10.51
C GLY A 55 2.10 3.10 -9.62
N GLY A 56 0.97 2.67 -10.22
CA GLY A 56 -0.14 2.04 -9.48
C GLY A 56 0.27 0.76 -8.76
N LEU A 57 1.12 -0.07 -9.39
CA LEU A 57 1.67 -1.28 -8.76
C LEU A 57 2.59 -0.93 -7.57
N ALA A 58 3.40 0.12 -7.69
CA ALA A 58 4.26 0.61 -6.60
C ALA A 58 3.44 1.09 -5.40
N ILE A 59 2.39 1.88 -5.65
CA ILE A 59 1.48 2.35 -4.61
C ILE A 59 0.80 1.15 -3.94
N TRP A 60 0.22 0.24 -4.73
CA TRP A 60 -0.47 -0.93 -4.21
C TRP A 60 0.43 -1.84 -3.36
N ALA A 61 1.65 -2.12 -3.85
CA ALA A 61 2.64 -2.88 -3.11
C ALA A 61 3.04 -2.20 -1.80
N GLY A 62 3.20 -0.86 -1.81
CA GLY A 62 3.49 -0.08 -0.60
C GLY A 62 2.36 -0.16 0.43
N VAL A 63 1.10 -0.08 -0.01
CA VAL A 63 -0.07 -0.23 0.85
C VAL A 63 -0.09 -1.63 1.46
N ILE A 64 -0.06 -2.69 0.64
CA ILE A 64 -0.08 -4.08 1.13
C ILE A 64 1.06 -4.36 2.10
N ALA A 65 2.29 -3.94 1.78
CA ALA A 65 3.44 -4.13 2.65
C ALA A 65 3.30 -3.40 3.98
N THR A 66 2.71 -2.20 3.98
CA THR A 66 2.48 -1.42 5.21
C THR A 66 1.46 -2.13 6.12
N PHE A 67 0.34 -2.59 5.55
CA PHE A 67 -0.66 -3.33 6.31
C PHE A 67 -0.14 -4.70 6.79
N ALA A 68 0.65 -5.40 5.98
CA ALA A 68 1.32 -6.64 6.38
C ALA A 68 2.29 -6.41 7.54
N ALA A 69 3.12 -5.37 7.48
CA ALA A 69 4.03 -5.01 8.56
C ALA A 69 3.27 -4.62 9.84
N ALA A 70 2.18 -3.86 9.72
CA ALA A 70 1.32 -3.50 10.84
C ALA A 70 0.65 -4.74 11.46
N GLN A 71 0.16 -5.68 10.65
CA GLN A 71 -0.41 -6.95 11.10
C GLN A 71 0.62 -7.78 11.88
N ALA A 72 1.85 -7.90 11.35
CA ALA A 72 2.92 -8.62 12.01
C ALA A 72 3.32 -7.97 13.35
N ALA A 73 3.40 -6.64 13.39
CA ALA A 73 3.66 -5.90 14.62
C ALA A 73 2.53 -6.09 15.66
N LEU A 74 1.27 -6.11 15.22
CA LEU A 74 0.11 -6.33 16.07
C LEU A 74 0.06 -7.76 16.62
N TRP A 75 0.41 -8.75 15.80
CA TRP A 75 0.58 -10.13 16.22
C TRP A 75 1.65 -10.26 17.31
N LEU A 76 2.84 -9.67 17.10
CA LEU A 76 3.92 -9.66 18.10
C LEU A 76 3.52 -8.94 19.40
N ALA A 77 2.76 -7.85 19.30
CA ALA A 77 2.26 -7.11 20.46
C ALA A 77 1.19 -7.87 21.25
N THR A 78 0.46 -8.77 20.60
CA THR A 78 -0.57 -9.61 21.24
C THR A 78 0.06 -10.84 21.91
N ASP A 79 1.05 -11.44 21.25
CA ASP A 79 1.72 -12.66 21.72
C ASP A 79 2.78 -12.39 22.81
N SER A 80 3.47 -11.25 22.77
CA SER A 80 4.55 -10.93 23.70
C SER A 80 4.18 -9.80 24.69
N PRO A 81 4.07 -10.09 26.00
CA PRO A 81 3.84 -9.07 27.03
C PRO A 81 4.92 -7.98 27.06
N SER A 82 6.17 -8.34 26.73
CA SER A 82 7.32 -7.44 26.68
C SER A 82 7.15 -6.38 25.59
N VAL A 83 6.67 -6.80 24.41
CA VAL A 83 6.41 -5.89 23.28
C VAL A 83 5.22 -4.98 23.61
N ARG A 84 4.16 -5.53 24.21
CA ARG A 84 3.00 -4.73 24.66
C ARG A 84 3.38 -3.67 25.69
N ALA A 85 4.34 -3.97 26.58
CA ALA A 85 4.85 -3.02 27.56
C ALA A 85 5.69 -1.91 26.93
N MET A 86 6.41 -2.18 25.83
CA MET A 86 7.20 -1.17 25.11
C MET A 86 6.33 -0.18 24.32
N MET A 87 5.07 -0.53 24.05
CA MET A 87 4.13 0.36 23.35
C MET A 87 3.68 1.53 24.25
N PRO A 88 3.41 2.71 23.66
CA PRO A 88 2.87 3.86 24.37
C PRO A 88 1.58 3.51 25.11
N GLU A 89 1.38 4.09 26.29
CA GLU A 89 0.22 3.78 27.15
C GLU A 89 -1.12 3.99 26.44
N PHE A 90 -1.23 4.99 25.58
CA PHE A 90 -2.45 5.27 24.82
C PHE A 90 -2.78 4.20 23.78
N ALA A 91 -1.80 3.43 23.29
CA ALA A 91 -2.00 2.42 22.24
C ALA A 91 -2.45 1.08 22.82
N ARG A 92 -2.00 0.73 24.04
CA ARG A 92 -2.28 -0.56 24.71
C ARG A 92 -3.76 -0.98 24.78
N PRO A 93 -4.73 -0.09 25.08
CA PRO A 93 -6.14 -0.48 25.13
C PRO A 93 -6.78 -0.67 23.75
N HIS A 94 -6.13 -0.20 22.68
CA HIS A 94 -6.65 -0.28 21.31
C HIS A 94 -6.16 -1.52 20.55
N ILE A 95 -5.14 -2.23 21.04
CA ILE A 95 -4.53 -3.40 20.38
C ILE A 95 -5.59 -4.47 20.10
N ASP A 96 -6.36 -4.83 21.12
CA ASP A 96 -7.34 -5.92 21.01
C ASP A 96 -8.44 -5.54 19.98
N GLY A 97 -8.92 -4.30 20.01
CA GLY A 97 -9.89 -3.80 19.02
C GLY A 97 -9.32 -3.63 17.60
N LEU A 98 -8.02 -3.37 17.45
CA LEU A 98 -7.36 -3.37 16.14
C LEU A 98 -7.29 -4.79 15.56
N TRP A 99 -7.11 -5.80 16.41
CA TRP A 99 -7.08 -7.20 16.00
C TRP A 99 -8.43 -7.65 15.44
N ASP A 100 -9.53 -7.29 16.12
CA ASP A 100 -10.90 -7.60 15.67
C ASP A 100 -11.24 -6.96 14.32
N ARG A 101 -10.60 -5.84 13.96
CA ARG A 101 -10.83 -5.13 12.70
C ARG A 101 -9.87 -5.54 11.58
N ALA A 102 -8.84 -6.30 11.88
CA ALA A 102 -7.83 -6.71 10.89
C ALA A 102 -8.46 -7.42 9.69
N ASP A 103 -9.40 -8.34 9.92
CA ASP A 103 -10.04 -9.12 8.84
C ASP A 103 -10.84 -8.22 7.88
N SER A 104 -11.49 -7.19 8.40
CA SER A 104 -12.21 -6.20 7.58
C SER A 104 -11.25 -5.43 6.67
N LEU A 105 -10.07 -5.06 7.19
CA LEU A 105 -9.04 -4.35 6.43
C LEU A 105 -8.47 -5.23 5.32
N TRP A 106 -8.18 -6.50 5.61
CA TRP A 106 -7.70 -7.46 4.60
C TRP A 106 -8.76 -7.75 3.53
N THR A 107 -10.04 -7.78 3.90
CA THR A 107 -11.14 -7.92 2.94
C THR A 107 -11.21 -6.73 1.99
N LEU A 108 -11.13 -5.51 2.53
CA LEU A 108 -11.10 -4.28 1.73
C LEU A 108 -9.88 -4.25 0.79
N LEU A 109 -8.71 -4.65 1.29
CA LEU A 109 -7.50 -4.75 0.48
C LEU A 109 -7.63 -5.86 -0.59
N GLY A 110 -8.30 -6.96 -0.28
CA GLY A 110 -8.64 -8.00 -1.26
C GLY A 110 -9.45 -7.43 -2.43
N ALA A 111 -10.52 -6.68 -2.12
CA ALA A 111 -11.31 -5.98 -3.14
C ALA A 111 -10.48 -4.95 -3.93
N GLY A 112 -9.64 -4.16 -3.23
CA GLY A 112 -8.73 -3.21 -3.87
C GLY A 112 -7.70 -3.88 -4.80
N THR A 113 -7.26 -5.11 -4.50
CA THR A 113 -6.37 -5.90 -5.37
C THR A 113 -7.04 -6.18 -6.71
N VAL A 114 -8.33 -6.51 -6.69
CA VAL A 114 -9.10 -6.75 -7.92
C VAL A 114 -9.13 -5.48 -8.78
N LEU A 115 -9.43 -4.33 -8.17
CA LEU A 115 -9.42 -3.03 -8.87
C LEU A 115 -8.03 -2.70 -9.42
N MET A 116 -6.97 -2.94 -8.64
CA MET A 116 -5.59 -2.73 -9.09
C MET A 116 -5.24 -3.61 -10.30
N ILE A 117 -5.60 -4.89 -10.27
CA ILE A 117 -5.36 -5.83 -11.38
C ILE A 117 -6.09 -5.34 -12.63
N VAL A 118 -7.36 -4.96 -12.50
CA VAL A 118 -8.16 -4.43 -13.61
C VAL A 118 -7.54 -3.17 -14.19
N GLY A 119 -7.11 -2.23 -13.33
CA GLY A 119 -6.42 -1.01 -13.76
C GLY A 119 -5.10 -1.32 -14.47
N LEU A 120 -4.30 -2.25 -13.96
CA LEU A 120 -3.05 -2.68 -14.60
C LEU A 120 -3.29 -3.38 -15.95
N MET A 121 -4.39 -4.12 -16.09
CA MET A 121 -4.81 -4.72 -17.35
C MET A 121 -5.26 -3.66 -18.36
N ASP A 122 -5.99 -2.64 -17.93
CA ASP A 122 -6.38 -1.49 -18.75
C ASP A 122 -5.15 -0.73 -19.26
N ASP A 123 -4.20 -0.44 -18.38
CA ASP A 123 -2.95 0.24 -18.73
C ASP A 123 -2.14 -0.51 -19.80
N ARG A 124 -2.20 -1.86 -19.80
CA ARG A 124 -1.46 -2.70 -20.75
C ARG A 124 -2.19 -2.95 -22.06
N ARG A 125 -3.52 -3.09 -22.05
CA ARG A 125 -4.30 -3.56 -23.21
C ARG A 125 -5.21 -2.49 -23.81
N GLY A 126 -5.43 -1.37 -23.13
CA GLY A 126 -6.36 -0.32 -23.53
C GLY A 126 -7.80 -0.85 -23.64
N LEU A 127 -8.49 -0.98 -22.50
CA LEU A 127 -9.86 -1.50 -22.48
C LEU A 127 -10.83 -0.55 -23.19
N PRO A 128 -11.87 -1.11 -23.84
CA PRO A 128 -12.93 -0.32 -24.45
C PRO A 128 -13.72 0.46 -23.39
N TRP A 129 -14.20 1.65 -23.76
CA TRP A 129 -14.81 2.61 -22.84
C TRP A 129 -16.04 2.06 -22.08
N GLN A 130 -16.77 1.09 -22.64
CA GLN A 130 -17.91 0.46 -21.98
C GLN A 130 -17.50 -0.32 -20.73
N LEU A 131 -16.35 -1.02 -20.76
CA LEU A 131 -15.84 -1.73 -19.59
C LEU A 131 -15.33 -0.76 -18.52
N ARG A 132 -14.76 0.38 -18.93
CA ARG A 132 -14.34 1.42 -17.98
C ARG A 132 -15.52 2.00 -17.20
N LEU A 133 -16.64 2.28 -17.88
CA LEU A 133 -17.85 2.76 -17.22
C LEU A 133 -18.50 1.69 -16.33
N GLY A 134 -18.54 0.43 -16.77
CA GLY A 134 -19.13 -0.66 -15.96
C GLY A 134 -18.33 -1.08 -14.73
N ILE A 135 -17.05 -0.70 -14.64
CA ILE A 135 -16.19 -0.98 -13.47
C ILE A 135 -16.14 0.20 -12.49
N GLN A 136 -16.29 1.43 -13.00
CA GLN A 136 -16.17 2.65 -12.19
C GLN A 136 -17.49 3.11 -11.53
N PHE A 137 -18.64 2.59 -11.99
CA PHE A 137 -19.97 2.88 -11.46
C PHE A 137 -20.61 1.60 -10.89
#